data_AF-A0AAE1M9T9-F1
#
_entry.id   AF-A0AAE1M9T9-F1
#
_cell.length_a   1.000
_cell.length_b   1.000
_cell.length_c   1.000
_cell.angle_alpha   90.00
_cell.angle_beta   90.00
_cell.angle_gamma   90.00
#
_symmetry.space_group_name_H-M   'P 1'
#
loop_
_entity.id
_entity.type
_entity.pdbx_description
1 polymer ?
#
loop_
_entity_poly.entity_id
_entity_poly.type
_entity_poly.pdbx_seq_one_letter_code
_entity_poly.pdbx_strand_id
1 'polypeptide(L)'
;MCNAQRGRKSCYKAKEVGEFLKKLGFSQETVIYVTQPRWHSDLDALKNIFPHTYTEESIILKDKSGKFLSSEMSEYEKVIDFNICSESDVFVPSHDGLFYTNVVAMRIASGKNQILVPSHEIAANNLNAASDDFISPYVSHKTHFAYSCFC
;
A
#
# COMPACT_ATOMS: atom_id res chain seq x y z
N MET A 1 13.31 7.62 -10.05
CA MET A 1 13.05 7.03 -11.37
C MET A 1 12.84 5.54 -11.19
N CYS A 2 11.67 5.02 -11.58
CA CYS A 2 11.33 3.59 -11.48
C CYS A 2 12.08 2.79 -12.55
N ASN A 3 13.02 1.93 -12.14
CA ASN A 3 13.73 1.02 -13.04
C ASN A 3 13.19 -0.40 -12.88
N ALA A 4 12.67 -0.98 -13.95
CA ALA A 4 12.21 -2.36 -13.94
C ALA A 4 13.42 -3.31 -13.90
N GLN A 5 13.41 -4.29 -12.98
CA GLN A 5 14.27 -5.46 -13.09
C GLN A 5 13.43 -6.66 -13.56
N ARG A 6 14.07 -7.56 -14.30
CA ARG A 6 13.49 -8.69 -15.06
C ARG A 6 12.26 -9.31 -14.36
N GLY A 7 11.10 -9.23 -15.01
CA GLY A 7 9.89 -9.98 -14.69
C GLY A 7 8.89 -9.30 -13.73
N ARG A 8 9.26 -8.23 -13.02
CA ARG A 8 8.33 -7.49 -12.15
C ARG A 8 8.46 -5.98 -12.39
N LYS A 9 7.33 -5.30 -12.61
CA LYS A 9 7.31 -3.83 -12.61
C LYS A 9 7.75 -3.37 -11.21
N SER A 10 8.72 -2.46 -11.15
CA SER A 10 9.25 -1.92 -9.89
C SER A 10 8.37 -0.84 -9.27
N CYS A 11 7.38 -0.35 -10.02
CA CYS A 11 6.39 0.62 -9.56
C CYS A 11 5.05 0.34 -10.25
N TYR A 12 3.95 0.53 -9.52
CA TYR A 12 2.58 0.47 -10.01
C TYR A 12 1.94 1.85 -9.95
N LYS A 13 1.29 2.26 -11.04
CA LYS A 13 0.50 3.50 -11.09
C LYS A 13 -0.80 3.33 -10.30
N ALA A 14 -1.37 4.43 -9.83
CA ALA A 14 -2.62 4.42 -9.07
C ALA A 14 -3.77 3.72 -9.84
N LYS A 15 -3.86 3.93 -11.16
CA LYS A 15 -4.80 3.19 -12.02
C LYS A 15 -4.60 1.67 -11.98
N GLU A 16 -3.35 1.21 -12.08
CA GLU A 16 -3.03 -0.22 -12.06
C GLU A 16 -3.39 -0.86 -10.71
N VAL A 17 -3.15 -0.16 -9.61
CA VAL A 17 -3.55 -0.60 -8.27
C VAL A 17 -5.08 -0.65 -8.15
N GLY A 18 -5.78 0.36 -8.66
CA GLY A 18 -7.24 0.40 -8.62
C GLY A 18 -7.89 -0.73 -9.42
N GLU A 19 -7.40 -0.99 -10.63
CA GLU A 19 -7.88 -2.10 -11.47
C GLU A 19 -7.57 -3.47 -10.83
N PHE A 20 -6.41 -3.60 -10.19
CA PHE A 20 -6.02 -4.78 -9.45
C PHE A 20 -6.98 -5.08 -8.28
N LEU A 21 -7.24 -4.10 -7.41
CA LEU A 21 -8.19 -4.25 -6.30
C LEU A 21 -9.60 -4.56 -6.79
N LYS A 22 -10.07 -3.87 -7.84
CA LYS A 22 -11.38 -4.14 -8.44
C LYS A 22 -11.48 -5.58 -8.93
N LYS A 23 -10.42 -6.10 -9.56
CA LYS A 23 -10.37 -7.49 -10.05
C LYS A 23 -10.46 -8.51 -8.91
N LEU A 24 -9.88 -8.21 -7.76
CA LEU A 24 -9.97 -9.04 -6.55
C LEU A 24 -11.32 -8.97 -5.84
N GLY A 25 -12.28 -8.18 -6.35
CA GLY A 25 -13.64 -8.10 -5.82
C GLY A 25 -13.82 -7.06 -4.70
N PHE A 26 -12.87 -6.15 -4.49
CA PHE A 26 -13.07 -5.04 -3.56
C PHE A 26 -14.19 -4.12 -4.06
N SER A 27 -15.08 -3.72 -3.15
CA SER A 27 -16.21 -2.83 -3.43
C SER A 27 -15.74 -1.41 -3.71
N GLN A 28 -16.48 -0.64 -4.50
CA GLN A 28 -16.21 0.80 -4.67
C GLN A 28 -16.31 1.57 -3.35
N GLU A 29 -17.08 1.04 -2.39
CA GLU A 29 -17.19 1.60 -1.03
C GLU A 29 -15.96 1.32 -0.15
N THR A 30 -14.97 0.56 -0.62
CA THR A 30 -13.71 0.33 0.10
C THR A 30 -13.00 1.65 0.31
N VAL A 31 -12.65 1.93 1.57
CA VAL A 31 -11.84 3.09 1.96
C VAL A 31 -10.39 2.82 1.60
N ILE A 32 -9.77 3.71 0.84
CA ILE A 32 -8.37 3.63 0.46
C ILE A 32 -7.62 4.80 1.06
N TYR A 33 -6.52 4.50 1.75
CA TYR A 33 -5.54 5.50 2.13
C TYR A 33 -4.30 5.39 1.24
N VAL A 34 -3.83 6.52 0.73
CA VAL A 34 -2.62 6.62 -0.09
C VAL A 34 -1.57 7.39 0.70
N THR A 35 -0.37 6.82 0.81
CA THR A 35 0.82 7.42 1.46
C THR A 35 1.39 8.54 0.58
N GLN A 36 0.59 9.58 0.38
CA GLN A 36 0.95 10.76 -0.39
C GLN A 36 0.55 11.98 0.44
N PRO A 37 1.46 12.97 0.65
CA PRO A 37 1.18 14.10 1.52
C PRO A 37 -0.06 14.89 1.07
N ARG A 38 -0.17 15.15 -0.24
CA ARG A 38 -1.26 15.94 -0.85
C ARG A 38 -1.85 15.25 -2.06
N TRP A 39 -3.05 15.67 -2.45
CA TRP A 39 -3.67 15.17 -3.67
C TRP A 39 -2.84 15.52 -4.92
N HIS A 40 -2.76 14.57 -5.86
CA HIS A 40 -2.19 14.76 -7.19
C HIS A 40 -3.11 14.11 -8.23
N SER A 41 -3.19 14.67 -9.44
CA SER A 41 -4.09 14.18 -10.50
C SER A 41 -3.80 12.75 -10.94
N ASP A 42 -2.59 12.24 -10.70
CA ASP A 42 -2.25 10.82 -10.94
C ASP A 42 -3.11 9.86 -10.10
N LEU A 43 -3.71 10.34 -8.99
CA LEU A 43 -4.63 9.58 -8.15
C LEU A 43 -6.07 9.59 -8.65
N ASP A 44 -6.43 10.42 -9.63
CA ASP A 44 -7.81 10.61 -10.07
C ASP A 44 -8.42 9.29 -10.58
N ALA A 45 -7.62 8.49 -11.30
CA ALA A 45 -8.07 7.18 -11.77
C ALA A 45 -8.40 6.22 -10.61
N LEU A 46 -7.64 6.26 -9.51
CA LEU A 46 -7.91 5.46 -8.33
C LEU A 46 -9.17 5.95 -7.61
N LYS A 47 -9.31 7.27 -7.44
CA LYS A 47 -10.51 7.91 -6.87
C LYS A 47 -11.78 7.58 -7.63
N ASN A 48 -11.70 7.54 -8.96
CA ASN A 48 -12.84 7.19 -9.82
C ASN A 48 -13.28 5.73 -9.62
N ILE A 49 -12.35 4.83 -9.31
CA ILE A 49 -12.67 3.41 -9.02
C ILE A 49 -13.16 3.26 -7.57
N PHE A 50 -12.51 3.93 -6.62
CA PHE A 50 -12.80 3.91 -5.19
C PHE A 50 -13.01 5.35 -4.66
N PRO A 51 -14.25 5.85 -4.66
CA PRO A 51 -14.56 7.23 -4.27
C PRO A 51 -14.11 7.62 -2.85
N HIS A 52 -13.96 6.66 -1.94
CA HIS A 52 -13.45 6.88 -0.58
C HIS A 52 -11.92 6.76 -0.50
N THR A 53 -11.21 7.34 -1.48
CA THR A 53 -9.74 7.44 -1.46
C THR A 53 -9.27 8.73 -0.78
N TYR A 54 -8.34 8.62 0.16
CA TYR A 54 -7.83 9.69 1.01
C TYR A 54 -6.30 9.76 0.97
N THR A 55 -5.77 10.97 1.01
CA THR A 55 -4.34 11.26 1.22
C THR A 55 -4.11 11.75 2.65
N GLU A 56 -2.86 11.95 3.03
CA GLU A 56 -2.53 12.40 4.36
C GLU A 56 -3.16 13.76 4.73
N GLU A 57 -3.03 14.76 3.85
CA GLU A 57 -3.67 16.07 4.02
C GLU A 57 -5.19 15.97 4.22
N SER A 58 -5.84 14.95 3.66
CA SER A 58 -7.29 14.79 3.78
C SER A 58 -7.73 14.24 5.14
N ILE A 59 -6.85 13.57 5.88
CA ILE A 59 -7.14 13.01 7.21
C ILE A 59 -6.57 13.87 8.34
N ILE A 60 -5.55 14.69 8.07
CA ILE A 60 -5.03 15.66 9.04
C ILE A 60 -6.00 16.85 9.12
N LEU A 61 -6.70 16.97 10.24
CA LEU A 61 -7.56 18.12 10.54
C LEU A 61 -6.79 19.44 10.44
N LYS A 62 -7.29 20.38 9.62
CA LYS A 62 -6.74 21.74 9.43
C LYS A 62 -6.53 22.54 10.72
N ASP A 63 -7.22 22.20 11.82
CA ASP A 63 -7.04 22.88 13.11
C ASP A 63 -5.77 22.40 13.85
N LYS A 64 -5.29 21.19 13.55
CA LYS A 64 -4.02 20.68 14.08
C LYS A 64 -2.83 21.16 13.26
N SER A 65 -3.02 21.49 11.97
CA SER A 65 -1.91 21.89 11.10
C SER A 65 -1.12 23.09 11.63
N GLY A 66 -1.75 24.00 12.39
CA GLY A 66 -1.08 25.14 13.03
C GLY A 66 -0.03 24.79 14.10
N LYS A 67 -0.09 23.58 14.70
CA LYS A 67 0.93 23.08 15.65
C LYS A 67 2.06 22.29 14.98
N PHE A 68 1.94 21.94 13.69
CA PHE A 68 2.85 21.02 13.00
C PHE A 68 3.66 21.68 11.86
N LEU A 69 3.66 23.01 11.71
CA LEU A 69 4.25 23.77 10.58
C LEU A 69 5.79 23.90 10.58
N SER A 70 6.54 22.92 11.04
CA SER A 70 8.01 22.92 10.98
C SER A 70 8.53 21.64 10.32
N SER A 71 9.85 21.51 10.10
CA SER A 71 10.52 20.32 9.54
C SER A 71 10.10 18.98 10.17
N GLU A 72 9.52 19.02 11.37
CA GLU A 72 8.89 17.91 12.09
C GLU A 72 7.73 17.27 11.31
N MET A 73 7.03 18.02 10.45
CA MET A 73 5.91 17.51 9.66
C MET A 73 6.31 16.29 8.83
N SER A 74 7.50 16.30 8.22
CA SER A 74 7.95 15.18 7.36
C SER A 74 8.26 13.87 8.12
N GLU A 75 8.54 13.95 9.42
CA GLU A 75 8.74 12.77 10.27
C GLU A 75 7.40 12.25 10.79
N TYR A 76 6.50 13.16 11.17
CA TYR A 76 5.12 12.80 11.53
C TYR A 76 4.37 12.16 10.36
N GLU A 77 4.54 12.69 9.14
CA GLU A 77 3.95 12.16 7.91
C GLU A 77 4.31 10.67 7.74
N LYS A 78 5.60 10.35 7.87
CA LYS A 78 6.10 8.96 7.77
C LYS A 78 5.56 8.05 8.88
N VAL A 79 5.35 8.58 10.08
CA VAL A 79 4.80 7.80 11.21
C VAL A 79 3.31 7.51 10.98
N ILE A 80 2.55 8.48 10.47
CA ILE A 80 1.14 8.30 10.11
C ILE A 80 1.02 7.26 9.00
N ASP A 81 1.78 7.44 7.91
CA ASP A 81 1.85 6.51 6.79
C ASP A 81 2.16 5.08 7.27
N PHE A 82 3.22 4.94 8.08
CA PHE A 82 3.65 3.65 8.61
C PHE A 82 2.59 3.00 9.49
N ASN A 83 1.96 3.77 10.40
CA ASN A 83 0.94 3.27 11.31
C ASN A 83 -0.31 2.81 10.55
N ILE A 84 -0.82 3.63 9.62
CA ILE A 84 -2.01 3.26 8.83
C ILE A 84 -1.72 2.02 7.98
N CYS A 85 -0.57 1.97 7.30
CA CYS A 85 -0.21 0.81 6.48
C CYS A 85 0.02 -0.47 7.31
N SER A 86 0.49 -0.33 8.55
CA SER A 86 0.70 -1.47 9.45
C SER A 86 -0.62 -1.99 10.04
N GLU A 87 -1.57 -1.09 10.30
CA GLU A 87 -2.82 -1.43 10.97
C GLU A 87 -4.00 -1.71 10.02
N SER A 88 -3.92 -1.32 8.76
CA SER A 88 -5.00 -1.53 7.77
C SER A 88 -5.37 -3.01 7.58
N ASP A 89 -6.60 -3.28 7.16
CA ASP A 89 -7.06 -4.64 6.86
C ASP A 89 -6.23 -5.29 5.75
N VAL A 90 -5.90 -4.53 4.71
CA VAL A 90 -5.09 -4.94 3.57
C VAL A 90 -4.04 -3.89 3.29
N PHE A 91 -2.83 -4.33 2.94
CA PHE A 91 -1.75 -3.46 2.51
C PHE A 91 -1.28 -3.83 1.10
N VAL A 92 -1.18 -2.82 0.22
CA VAL A 92 -0.75 -2.97 -1.17
C VAL A 92 0.45 -2.06 -1.43
N PRO A 93 1.67 -2.60 -1.64
CA PRO A 93 2.82 -1.78 -1.99
C PRO A 93 2.72 -1.32 -3.45
N SER A 94 3.01 -0.04 -3.70
CA SER A 94 3.11 0.52 -5.05
C SER A 94 4.52 0.40 -5.63
N HIS A 95 5.54 0.20 -4.79
CA HIS A 95 6.93 -0.04 -5.20
C HIS A 95 7.69 -0.79 -4.09
N ASP A 96 8.83 -1.40 -4.46
CA ASP A 96 9.74 -2.02 -3.49
C ASP A 96 10.56 -0.95 -2.73
N GLY A 97 10.99 -1.23 -1.51
CA GLY A 97 11.88 -0.34 -0.74
C GLY A 97 11.76 -0.50 0.78
N LEU A 98 12.54 0.31 1.52
CA LEU A 98 12.62 0.22 2.99
C LEU A 98 11.28 0.43 3.69
N PHE A 99 10.44 1.36 3.19
CA PHE A 99 9.10 1.57 3.75
C PHE A 99 8.25 0.30 3.65
N TYR A 100 8.24 -0.33 2.45
CA TYR A 100 7.54 -1.60 2.23
C TYR A 100 8.04 -2.69 3.19
N THR A 101 9.36 -2.89 3.27
CA THR A 101 9.99 -3.88 4.16
C THR A 101 9.63 -3.66 5.62
N ASN A 102 9.66 -2.42 6.11
CA ASN A 102 9.35 -2.11 7.50
C ASN A 102 7.85 -2.35 7.83
N VAL A 103 6.94 -1.96 6.94
CA VAL A 103 5.49 -2.24 7.13
C VAL A 103 5.25 -3.75 7.15
N VAL A 104 5.88 -4.50 6.23
CA VAL A 104 5.80 -5.97 6.21
C VAL A 104 6.28 -6.56 7.54
N ALA A 105 7.39 -6.05 8.09
CA ALA A 105 7.91 -6.48 9.38
C ALA A 105 6.87 -6.34 10.49
N MET A 106 6.25 -5.17 10.60
CA MET A 106 5.25 -4.88 11.63
C MET A 106 3.98 -5.72 11.44
N ARG A 107 3.50 -5.85 10.20
CA ARG A 107 2.32 -6.67 9.89
C ARG A 107 2.55 -8.14 10.19
N ILE A 108 3.74 -8.69 9.91
CA ILE A 108 4.11 -10.05 10.32
C ILE A 108 4.06 -10.17 11.84
N ALA A 109 4.63 -9.19 12.55
CA ALA A 109 4.67 -9.18 14.01
C ALA A 109 3.28 -9.13 14.66
N SER A 110 2.33 -8.41 14.04
CA SER A 110 0.95 -8.30 14.52
C SER A 110 -0.01 -9.33 13.92
N GLY A 111 0.47 -10.24 13.07
CA GLY A 111 -0.35 -11.25 12.39
C GLY A 111 -1.22 -10.71 11.25
N LYS A 112 -1.06 -9.45 10.85
CA LYS A 112 -1.81 -8.78 9.77
C LYS A 112 -1.26 -9.10 8.38
N ASN A 113 -1.19 -10.38 8.06
CA ASN A 113 -0.47 -10.91 6.90
C ASN A 113 -1.13 -10.67 5.52
N GLN A 114 -2.26 -9.96 5.47
CA GLN A 114 -2.93 -9.57 4.22
C GLN A 114 -2.15 -8.45 3.51
N ILE A 115 -1.08 -8.87 2.81
CA ILE A 115 -0.19 -8.01 2.03
C ILE A 115 -0.26 -8.47 0.59
N LEU A 116 -0.97 -7.71 -0.25
CA LEU A 116 -1.25 -8.07 -1.63
C LEU A 116 -0.34 -7.29 -2.57
N VAL A 117 0.53 -7.97 -3.31
CA VAL A 117 1.46 -7.32 -4.24
C VAL A 117 0.90 -7.46 -5.66
N PRO A 118 0.63 -6.35 -6.36
CA PRO A 118 0.17 -6.43 -7.73
C PRO A 118 1.16 -7.23 -8.58
N SER A 119 0.67 -8.00 -9.55
CA SER A 119 1.51 -8.70 -10.51
C SER A 119 0.85 -8.69 -11.89
N HIS A 120 1.57 -8.15 -12.87
CA HIS A 120 1.03 -7.97 -14.22
C HIS A 120 0.83 -9.31 -14.94
N GLU A 121 1.65 -10.33 -14.63
CA GLU A 121 1.60 -11.64 -15.29
C GLU A 121 0.42 -12.49 -14.79
N ILE A 122 0.17 -12.52 -13.47
CA ILE A 122 -0.95 -13.30 -12.90
C ILE A 122 -2.28 -12.60 -13.23
N ALA A 123 -2.31 -11.27 -13.18
CA ALA A 123 -3.52 -10.50 -13.51
C ALA A 123 -3.89 -10.58 -15.01
N ALA A 124 -2.94 -10.72 -15.93
CA ALA A 124 -3.23 -10.83 -17.36
C ALA A 124 -3.66 -12.24 -17.78
N ASN A 125 -3.13 -13.28 -17.13
CA ASN A 125 -3.24 -14.66 -17.63
C ASN A 125 -4.29 -15.52 -16.92
N ASN A 126 -4.83 -15.08 -15.78
CA ASN A 126 -5.79 -15.86 -15.02
C ASN A 126 -7.07 -15.06 -14.69
N LEU A 127 -8.20 -15.45 -15.28
CA LEU A 127 -9.52 -14.85 -15.04
C LEU A 127 -10.07 -15.20 -13.64
N ASN A 128 -9.55 -16.26 -13.01
CA ASN A 128 -9.98 -16.75 -11.69
C ASN A 128 -8.93 -16.49 -10.59
N ALA A 129 -8.03 -15.52 -10.79
CA ALA A 129 -6.99 -15.23 -9.82
C ALA A 129 -7.59 -14.87 -8.45
N ALA A 130 -7.24 -15.62 -7.41
CA ALA A 130 -7.73 -15.42 -6.05
C ALA A 130 -6.79 -14.46 -5.28
N SER A 131 -7.24 -13.92 -4.15
CA SER A 131 -6.39 -13.07 -3.30
C SER A 131 -5.08 -13.77 -2.89
N ASP A 132 -5.13 -15.08 -2.67
CA ASP A 132 -4.01 -15.90 -2.22
C ASP A 132 -2.86 -15.93 -3.24
N ASP A 133 -3.18 -15.79 -4.53
CA ASP A 133 -2.18 -15.75 -5.62
C ASP A 133 -1.32 -14.47 -5.59
N PHE A 134 -1.78 -13.44 -4.87
CA PHE A 134 -1.11 -12.14 -4.79
C PHE A 134 -0.50 -11.85 -3.43
N ILE A 135 -0.56 -12.80 -2.49
CA ILE A 135 0.10 -12.64 -1.19
C ILE A 135 1.60 -12.44 -1.38
N SER A 136 2.15 -11.44 -0.68
CA SER A 136 3.56 -11.11 -0.76
C SER A 136 4.45 -12.34 -0.52
N PRO A 137 5.51 -12.55 -1.34
CA PRO A 137 6.52 -13.58 -1.10
C PRO A 137 7.20 -13.49 0.28
N TYR A 138 7.20 -12.31 0.89
CA TYR A 138 7.65 -12.14 2.26
C TYR A 138 6.83 -12.96 3.24
N VAL A 139 5.52 -13.05 3.02
CA VAL A 139 4.57 -13.78 3.85
C VAL A 139 4.44 -15.23 3.37
N SER A 140 4.12 -15.45 2.09
CA SER A 140 3.80 -16.78 1.56
C SER A 140 4.98 -17.76 1.62
N HIS A 141 6.20 -17.27 1.40
CA HIS A 141 7.43 -18.07 1.48
C HIS A 141 8.23 -17.80 2.77
N LYS A 142 7.70 -16.99 3.70
CA LYS A 142 8.38 -16.57 4.94
C LYS A 142 9.81 -16.06 4.74
N THR A 143 10.03 -15.27 3.69
CA THR A 143 11.38 -14.78 3.32
C THR A 143 11.82 -13.52 4.09
N HIS A 144 10.94 -12.90 4.87
CA HIS A 144 11.25 -11.68 5.63
C HIS A 144 11.94 -11.97 6.97
N PHE A 145 12.94 -11.16 7.34
CA PHE A 145 13.71 -11.33 8.59
C PHE A 145 12.88 -11.24 9.87
N ALA A 146 11.73 -10.56 9.84
CA ALA A 146 10.82 -10.48 11.00
C ALA A 146 10.40 -11.86 11.53
N TYR A 147 10.34 -12.91 10.69
CA TYR A 147 10.05 -14.26 11.17
C TYR A 147 11.13 -14.84 12.09
N SER A 148 12.36 -14.33 12.03
CA SER A 148 13.46 -14.73 12.92
C SER A 148 13.42 -14.03 14.28
N CYS A 149 12.58 -13.01 14.45
CA CYS A 149 12.48 -12.23 15.70
C CYS A 149 11.56 -12.87 16.74
N PHE A 150 10.81 -13.92 16.36
CA PHE A 150 9.86 -14.64 17.23
C PHE A 150 10.41 -15.99 17.75
N CYS A 151 11.73 -16.18 17.65
CA CYS A 151 12.46 -17.34 18.14
C CYS A 151 12.73 -17.25 19.65
#